data_AF-A0A9D9CEW5-F1
#
_entry.id   AF-A0A9D9CEW5-F1
#
_cell.length_a   1.000
_cell.length_b   1.000
_cell.length_c   1.000
_cell.angle_alpha   90.00
_cell.angle_beta   90.00
_cell.angle_gamma   90.00
#
_symmetry.space_group_name_H-M   'P 1'
#
loop_
_entity.id
_entity.type
_entity.pdbx_description
1 polymer ?
#
loop_
_entity_poly.entity_id
_entity_poly.type
_entity_poly.pdbx_seq_one_letter_code
_entity_poly.pdbx_strand_id
1 'polypeptide(L)'
;MNYGYVRKIENDHLFGICAQINGQYLSSTNKLFEVFENIITNITVRGDILYLNRQGNLEATTSNLQNKPEEVERTIINCQQEFERLSTTCKTLPHLDYSTTDSDINYFRETDNSEVIIRTSVKNGYTFIYKNRDYDSLALSGYRSTLSTLNKENENYKKQIAEQDTKLKNLERAKKQMGAVVSLLVIMFIGSIVFFNTIEEKNANLMDREQTIEEQKAENSSLARKNKEIQKEKTDLQSLNRDLETKQEAINKEYANLNMAYEALKKENVKLTKENTTLSQTNKSYASEISSLKSKITSLERKLKNAENTIVTKNTDYQTLVKKYNEVCSKLSIIERKYYATKEGRKESGR
;
A
#
# COMPACT_ATOMS: atom_id res chain seq x y z
N MET A 1 23.49 4.06 -3.58
CA MET A 1 23.06 3.46 -2.32
C MET A 1 22.34 2.16 -2.61
N ASN A 2 22.58 1.11 -1.80
CA ASN A 2 21.96 -0.20 -1.94
C ASN A 2 20.84 -0.35 -0.92
N TYR A 3 19.72 -0.92 -1.36
CA TYR A 3 18.54 -1.18 -0.55
C TYR A 3 18.22 -2.66 -0.60
N GLY A 4 18.39 -3.34 0.53
CA GLY A 4 18.03 -4.75 0.69
C GLY A 4 16.76 -4.88 1.52
N TYR A 5 15.78 -5.60 1.00
CA TYR A 5 14.62 -6.06 1.75
C TYR A 5 14.72 -7.56 1.95
N VAL A 6 14.50 -8.03 3.17
CA VAL A 6 14.51 -9.44 3.52
C VAL A 6 13.25 -9.74 4.31
N ARG A 7 12.55 -10.79 3.90
CA ARG A 7 11.31 -11.24 4.50
C ARG A 7 11.39 -12.72 4.82
N LYS A 8 11.00 -13.05 6.05
CA LYS A 8 10.82 -14.44 6.46
C LYS A 8 9.58 -15.02 5.80
N ILE A 9 9.74 -16.20 5.22
CA ILE A 9 8.65 -17.03 4.69
C ILE A 9 8.59 -18.34 5.49
N GLU A 10 7.63 -19.22 5.20
CA GLU A 10 7.47 -20.49 5.91
C GLU A 10 8.73 -21.37 5.79
N ASN A 11 8.91 -22.32 6.72
CA ASN A 11 10.03 -23.26 6.77
C ASN A 11 11.41 -22.59 6.99
N ASP A 12 11.43 -21.48 7.73
CA ASP A 12 12.65 -20.69 8.04
C ASP A 12 13.43 -20.20 6.81
N HIS A 13 12.78 -20.21 5.64
CA HIS A 13 13.35 -19.62 4.44
C HIS A 13 13.23 -18.10 4.46
N LEU A 14 14.15 -17.45 3.74
CA LEU A 14 14.17 -16.01 3.54
C LEU A 14 13.99 -15.72 2.06
N PHE A 15 13.15 -14.73 1.76
CA PHE A 15 13.04 -14.15 0.44
C PHE A 15 13.52 -12.70 0.49
N GLY A 16 14.34 -12.29 -0.47
CA GLY A 16 14.91 -10.96 -0.48
C GLY A 16 14.97 -10.32 -1.85
N ILE A 17 14.89 -8.99 -1.85
CA ILE A 17 15.01 -8.15 -3.04
C ILE A 17 16.09 -7.10 -2.74
N CYS A 18 17.02 -6.92 -3.67
CA CYS A 18 18.03 -5.89 -3.57
C CYS A 18 17.90 -4.93 -4.77
N ALA A 19 17.92 -3.63 -4.49
CA ALA A 19 17.91 -2.58 -5.48
C ALA A 19 19.06 -1.61 -5.24
N GLN A 20 19.70 -1.17 -6.33
CA GLN A 20 20.79 -0.20 -6.29
C GLN A 20 20.36 1.09 -7.00
N ILE A 21 20.52 2.22 -6.31
CA ILE A 21 20.32 3.54 -6.90
C ILE A 21 21.68 4.25 -6.98
N ASN A 22 22.14 4.56 -8.19
CA ASN A 22 23.46 5.12 -8.42
C ASN A 22 23.53 6.61 -8.06
N GLY A 23 24.52 6.99 -7.25
CA GLY A 23 24.80 8.39 -6.90
C GLY A 23 23.71 9.10 -6.08
N GLN A 24 22.65 8.38 -5.68
CA GLN A 24 21.49 8.94 -5.01
C GLN A 24 21.04 8.08 -3.82
N TYR A 25 20.26 8.71 -2.94
CA TYR A 25 19.55 8.07 -1.84
C TYR A 25 18.08 8.52 -1.79
N LEU A 26 17.21 7.67 -1.29
CA LEU A 26 15.81 7.98 -1.04
C LEU A 26 15.63 8.80 0.24
N SER A 27 14.92 9.91 0.13
CA SER A 27 14.60 10.78 1.26
C SER A 27 13.34 10.39 2.04
N SER A 28 12.75 9.23 1.73
CA SER A 28 11.59 8.68 2.43
C SER A 28 11.72 7.17 2.56
N THR A 29 12.06 6.71 3.75
CA THR A 29 12.24 5.27 4.06
C THR A 29 10.92 4.51 4.09
N ASN A 30 9.81 5.16 4.45
CA ASN A 30 8.52 4.48 4.58
C ASN A 30 7.96 4.05 3.22
N LYS A 31 8.20 4.85 2.18
CA LYS A 31 7.83 4.49 0.79
C LYS A 31 8.60 3.28 0.27
N LEU A 32 9.77 2.99 0.83
CA LEU A 32 10.57 1.83 0.45
C LEU A 32 9.89 0.53 0.91
N PHE A 33 9.33 0.51 2.12
CA PHE A 33 8.54 -0.63 2.60
C PHE A 33 7.32 -0.87 1.72
N GLU A 34 6.57 0.18 1.37
CA GLU A 34 5.41 0.08 0.48
C GLU A 34 5.77 -0.54 -0.86
N VAL A 35 6.86 -0.10 -1.49
CA VAL A 35 7.34 -0.67 -2.77
C VAL A 35 7.66 -2.15 -2.63
N PHE A 36 8.45 -2.54 -1.62
CA PHE A 36 8.79 -3.95 -1.43
C PHE A 36 7.57 -4.82 -1.10
N GLU A 37 6.66 -4.34 -0.26
CA GLU A 37 5.44 -5.05 0.11
C GLU A 37 4.50 -5.22 -1.09
N ASN A 38 4.40 -4.21 -1.96
CA ASN A 38 3.65 -4.30 -3.22
C ASN A 38 4.28 -5.31 -4.18
N ILE A 39 5.62 -5.33 -4.30
CA ILE A 39 6.31 -6.33 -5.12
C ILE A 39 6.05 -7.74 -4.59
N ILE A 40 6.20 -7.97 -3.28
CA ILE A 40 5.89 -9.27 -2.65
C ILE A 40 4.43 -9.66 -2.91
N THR A 41 3.50 -8.73 -2.77
CA THR A 41 2.07 -8.96 -3.05
C THR A 41 1.87 -9.41 -4.49
N ASN A 42 2.44 -8.69 -5.46
CA ASN A 42 2.31 -9.03 -6.88
C ASN A 42 2.89 -10.40 -7.21
N ILE A 43 4.07 -10.73 -6.66
CA ILE A 43 4.68 -12.06 -6.83
C ILE A 43 3.78 -13.14 -6.22
N THR A 44 3.23 -12.88 -5.03
CA THR A 44 2.42 -13.86 -4.28
C THR A 44 1.05 -14.10 -4.92
N VAL A 45 0.38 -13.05 -5.38
CA VAL A 45 -0.94 -13.14 -6.03
C VAL A 45 -0.86 -13.88 -7.36
N ARG A 46 0.25 -13.72 -8.10
CA ARG A 46 0.49 -14.51 -9.32
C ARG A 46 0.74 -15.98 -9.02
N GLY A 47 1.32 -16.28 -7.86
CA GLY A 47 1.61 -17.66 -7.45
C GLY A 47 2.83 -18.26 -8.14
N ASP A 48 3.65 -17.43 -8.81
CA ASP A 48 4.71 -17.90 -9.69
C ASP A 48 6.01 -18.21 -8.94
N ILE A 49 6.45 -17.33 -8.04
CA ILE A 49 7.67 -17.54 -7.22
C ILE A 49 7.31 -17.74 -5.75
N LEU A 50 6.37 -16.94 -5.27
CA LEU A 50 5.78 -17.03 -3.95
C LEU A 50 4.29 -17.31 -4.10
N TYR A 51 3.72 -18.01 -3.12
CA TYR A 51 2.28 -18.25 -3.05
C TYR A 51 1.83 -18.33 -1.59
N LEU A 52 0.52 -18.25 -1.37
CA LEU A 52 -0.09 -18.55 -0.07
C LEU A 52 -0.52 -20.02 -0.04
N ASN A 53 0.00 -20.77 0.93
CA ASN A 53 -0.44 -22.14 1.18
C ASN A 53 -1.88 -22.16 1.76
N ARG A 54 -2.41 -23.36 2.03
CA ARG A 54 -3.79 -23.53 2.54
C ARG A 54 -4.02 -22.91 3.92
N GLN A 55 -2.96 -22.72 4.69
CA GLN A 55 -2.98 -22.07 5.99
C GLN A 55 -2.85 -20.54 5.86
N GLY A 56 -2.69 -20.03 4.63
CA GLY A 56 -2.45 -18.63 4.35
C GLY A 56 -1.00 -18.22 4.62
N ASN A 57 -0.07 -19.15 4.76
CA ASN A 57 1.34 -18.83 4.97
C ASN A 57 2.08 -18.71 3.64
N LEU A 58 3.07 -17.83 3.62
CA LEU A 58 3.85 -17.51 2.43
C LEU A 58 4.90 -18.59 2.21
N GLU A 59 4.87 -19.22 1.05
CA GLU A 59 5.81 -20.28 0.66
C GLU A 59 6.43 -20.00 -0.70
N ALA A 60 7.64 -20.51 -0.91
CA ALA A 60 8.28 -20.50 -2.20
C ALA A 60 7.78 -21.69 -3.04
N THR A 61 7.51 -21.44 -4.32
CA THR A 61 7.11 -22.50 -5.26
C THR A 61 8.29 -23.30 -5.79
N THR A 62 9.51 -22.79 -5.60
CA THR A 62 10.77 -23.41 -6.04
C THR A 62 11.85 -23.18 -5.00
N SER A 63 12.76 -24.14 -4.84
CA SER A 63 13.96 -23.99 -4.01
C SER A 63 15.05 -23.16 -4.67
N ASN A 64 15.01 -23.00 -6.00
CA ASN A 64 15.98 -22.21 -6.77
C ASN A 64 15.25 -21.33 -7.80
N LEU A 65 15.50 -20.02 -7.74
CA LEU A 65 14.93 -19.03 -8.66
C LEU A 65 15.45 -19.19 -10.10
N GLN A 66 16.63 -19.80 -10.29
CA GLN A 66 17.18 -20.09 -11.63
C GLN A 66 16.29 -21.01 -12.45
N ASN A 67 15.42 -21.79 -11.80
CA ASN A 67 14.46 -22.65 -12.48
C ASN A 67 13.24 -21.89 -13.03
N LYS A 68 13.11 -20.59 -12.71
CA LYS A 68 12.00 -19.72 -13.12
C LYS A 68 12.51 -18.39 -13.71
N PRO A 69 13.31 -18.45 -14.79
CA PRO A 69 14.01 -17.28 -15.31
C PRO A 69 13.05 -16.20 -15.85
N GLU A 70 11.93 -16.59 -16.47
CA GLU A 70 10.98 -15.63 -17.04
C GLU A 70 10.22 -14.86 -15.95
N GLU A 71 9.88 -15.55 -14.86
CA GLU A 71 9.17 -15.01 -13.71
C GLU A 71 10.08 -14.09 -12.90
N VAL A 72 11.36 -14.46 -12.79
CA VAL A 72 12.40 -13.61 -12.19
C VAL A 72 12.59 -12.34 -13.01
N GLU A 73 12.76 -12.45 -14.34
CA GLU A 73 12.92 -11.29 -15.22
C GLU A 73 11.72 -10.34 -15.12
N ARG A 74 10.51 -10.89 -15.15
CA ARG A 74 9.28 -10.11 -14.97
C ARG A 74 9.23 -9.41 -13.60
N THR A 75 9.73 -10.07 -12.56
CA THR A 75 9.83 -9.49 -11.22
C THR A 75 10.85 -8.35 -11.21
N ILE A 76 12.00 -8.50 -11.89
CA ILE A 76 13.01 -7.45 -12.04
C ILE A 76 12.42 -6.23 -12.75
N ILE A 77 11.70 -6.42 -13.85
CA ILE A 77 11.03 -5.32 -14.58
C ILE A 77 10.01 -4.61 -13.67
N ASN A 78 9.21 -5.38 -12.91
CA ASN A 78 8.26 -4.80 -11.95
C ASN A 78 8.98 -4.01 -10.84
N CYS A 79 10.09 -4.53 -10.30
CA CYS A 79 10.92 -3.81 -9.33
C CYS A 79 11.43 -2.48 -9.92
N GLN A 80 11.96 -2.50 -11.15
CA GLN A 80 12.44 -1.29 -11.82
C GLN A 80 11.34 -0.23 -11.93
N GLN A 81 10.15 -0.61 -12.39
CA GLN A 81 9.00 0.29 -12.53
C GLN A 81 8.56 0.89 -11.18
N GLU A 82 8.50 0.09 -10.11
CA GLU A 82 8.13 0.61 -8.79
C GLU A 82 9.21 1.55 -8.23
N PHE A 83 10.50 1.26 -8.44
CA PHE A 83 11.60 2.15 -8.03
C PHE A 83 11.67 3.43 -8.87
N GLU A 84 11.34 3.39 -10.16
CA GLU A 84 11.24 4.58 -11.01
C GLU A 84 10.19 5.57 -10.50
N ARG A 85 9.08 5.08 -9.93
CA ARG A 85 8.06 5.93 -9.29
C ARG A 85 8.60 6.68 -8.07
N LEU A 86 9.62 6.13 -7.40
CA LEU A 86 10.30 6.78 -6.27
C LEU A 86 11.33 7.82 -6.69
N SER A 87 11.63 7.98 -7.98
CA SER A 87 12.64 8.93 -8.50
C SER A 87 12.46 10.36 -7.99
N THR A 88 11.21 10.81 -7.81
CA THR A 88 10.88 12.15 -7.28
C THR A 88 11.32 12.36 -5.83
N THR A 89 11.62 11.28 -5.10
CA THR A 89 12.07 11.31 -3.70
C THR A 89 13.58 11.09 -3.55
N CYS A 90 14.29 10.87 -4.66
CA CYS A 90 15.74 10.72 -4.67
C CYS A 90 16.45 12.05 -4.47
N LYS A 91 17.52 12.02 -3.68
CA LYS A 91 18.46 13.13 -3.49
C LYS A 91 19.87 12.65 -3.81
N THR A 92 20.73 13.55 -4.26
CA THR A 92 22.14 13.25 -4.53
C THR A 92 22.83 12.83 -3.24
N LEU A 93 23.61 11.75 -3.29
CA LEU A 93 24.45 11.34 -2.17
C LEU A 93 25.44 12.45 -1.84
N PRO A 94 25.65 12.76 -0.55
CA PRO A 94 26.70 13.68 -0.14
C PRO A 94 28.08 13.09 -0.43
N HIS A 95 29.10 13.94 -0.35
CA HIS A 95 30.49 13.49 -0.41
C HIS A 95 30.79 12.50 0.72
N LEU A 96 31.67 11.52 0.45
CA LEU A 96 32.11 10.55 1.47
C LEU A 96 32.68 11.29 2.68
N ASP A 97 32.15 10.97 3.85
CA ASP A 97 32.66 11.39 5.14
C ASP A 97 33.53 10.25 5.70
N TYR A 98 34.85 10.40 5.64
CA TYR A 98 35.81 9.40 6.12
C TYR A 98 35.97 9.38 7.66
N SER A 99 35.13 10.11 8.41
CA SER A 99 35.17 10.13 9.88
C SER A 99 34.44 8.96 10.54
N THR A 100 33.68 8.17 9.78
CA THR A 100 33.01 6.94 10.21
C THR A 100 33.60 5.72 9.52
N THR A 101 33.54 4.57 10.18
CA THR A 101 34.10 3.34 9.59
C THR A 101 33.06 2.70 8.67
N ASP A 102 33.50 2.11 7.55
CA ASP A 102 32.62 1.37 6.63
C ASP A 102 31.90 0.17 7.30
N SER A 103 32.30 -0.20 8.52
CA SER A 103 31.72 -1.27 9.32
C SER A 103 30.66 -0.83 10.34
N ASP A 104 30.35 0.46 10.45
CA ASP A 104 29.40 0.94 11.45
C ASP A 104 27.97 0.46 11.13
N ILE A 105 27.39 -0.35 12.04
CA ILE A 105 26.04 -0.92 11.93
C ILE A 105 25.09 -0.19 12.86
N ASN A 106 23.92 0.18 12.34
CA ASN A 106 22.86 0.82 13.13
C ASN A 106 21.53 0.11 12.95
N TYR A 107 20.73 0.11 14.00
CA TYR A 107 19.45 -0.57 14.05
C TYR A 107 18.34 0.42 14.38
N PHE A 108 17.27 0.37 13.59
CA PHE A 108 16.08 1.19 13.77
C PHE A 108 14.82 0.33 13.66
N ARG A 109 13.73 0.84 14.23
CA ARG A 109 12.38 0.40 13.93
C ARG A 109 11.82 1.26 12.80
N GLU A 110 10.88 0.72 12.02
CA GLU A 110 10.21 1.49 10.97
C GLU A 110 9.50 2.75 11.51
N THR A 111 9.01 2.69 12.75
CA THR A 111 8.35 3.81 13.43
C THR A 111 9.31 4.87 13.96
N ASP A 112 10.62 4.63 13.91
CA ASP A 112 11.60 5.61 14.37
C ASP A 112 11.66 6.81 13.41
N ASN A 113 12.24 7.92 13.87
CA ASN A 113 12.28 9.16 13.10
C ASN A 113 13.00 8.96 11.75
N SER A 114 12.27 9.14 10.65
CA SER A 114 12.75 8.91 9.28
C SER A 114 13.95 9.78 8.91
N GLU A 115 14.03 11.03 9.37
CA GLU A 115 15.18 11.89 9.12
C GLU A 115 16.45 11.37 9.80
N VAL A 116 16.30 10.83 11.02
CA VAL A 116 17.41 10.20 11.75
C VAL A 116 17.88 8.94 11.05
N ILE A 117 16.95 8.09 10.60
CA ILE A 117 17.27 6.89 9.82
C ILE A 117 18.04 7.29 8.56
N ILE A 118 17.52 8.22 7.75
CA ILE A 118 18.14 8.66 6.49
C ILE A 118 19.53 9.22 6.73
N ARG A 119 19.68 10.15 7.70
CA ARG A 119 20.98 10.75 8.03
C ARG A 119 22.00 9.68 8.43
N THR A 120 21.56 8.68 9.18
CA THR A 120 22.41 7.57 9.62
C THR A 120 22.79 6.65 8.46
N SER A 121 21.82 6.29 7.61
CA SER A 121 22.02 5.42 6.44
C SER A 121 22.92 6.02 5.37
N VAL A 122 23.01 7.35 5.30
CA VAL A 122 23.90 8.05 4.36
C VAL A 122 25.31 8.19 4.92
N LYS A 123 25.48 8.19 6.26
CA LYS A 123 26.77 8.37 6.93
C LYS A 123 27.49 7.03 7.18
N ASN A 124 26.74 6.02 7.60
CA ASN A 124 27.29 4.77 8.13
C ASN A 124 27.17 3.64 7.09
N GLY A 125 28.04 2.62 7.22
CA GLY A 125 28.13 1.53 6.24
C GLY A 125 26.86 0.68 6.15
N TYR A 126 26.23 0.36 7.30
CA TYR A 126 25.02 -0.45 7.34
C TYR A 126 23.96 0.14 8.25
N THR A 127 22.73 0.16 7.74
CA THR A 127 21.54 0.53 8.52
C THR A 127 20.45 -0.51 8.31
N PHE A 128 20.03 -1.14 9.41
CA PHE A 128 18.96 -2.13 9.44
C PHE A 128 17.70 -1.49 10.01
N ILE A 129 16.58 -1.70 9.33
CA ILE A 129 15.27 -1.20 9.74
C ILE A 129 14.34 -2.40 9.91
N TYR A 130 13.81 -2.60 11.11
CA TYR A 130 12.91 -3.70 11.42
C TYR A 130 11.45 -3.26 11.40
N LYS A 131 10.63 -4.05 10.70
CA LYS A 131 9.16 -3.96 10.72
C LYS A 131 8.62 -5.31 11.17
N ASN A 132 8.03 -5.37 12.36
CA ASN A 132 7.55 -6.60 12.99
C ASN A 132 6.02 -6.74 13.00
N ARG A 133 5.30 -5.73 12.49
CA ARG A 133 3.83 -5.69 12.37
C ARG A 133 3.45 -5.04 11.05
N ASP A 134 2.25 -5.36 10.56
CA ASP A 134 1.63 -4.72 9.37
C ASP A 134 2.54 -4.69 8.13
N TYR A 135 3.38 -5.73 7.97
CA TYR A 135 4.27 -5.91 6.82
C TYR A 135 3.59 -6.64 5.64
N ASP A 136 2.35 -7.07 5.84
CA ASP A 136 1.47 -7.53 4.77
C ASP A 136 0.74 -6.32 4.19
N SER A 137 0.72 -6.18 2.87
CA SER A 137 -0.16 -5.20 2.23
C SER A 137 -1.62 -5.50 2.58
N LEU A 138 -2.50 -4.50 2.47
CA LEU A 138 -3.94 -4.68 2.64
C LEU A 138 -4.51 -5.77 1.72
N ALA A 139 -3.99 -5.87 0.49
CA ALA A 139 -4.38 -6.90 -0.45
C ALA A 139 -3.94 -8.29 0.04
N LEU A 140 -2.67 -8.43 0.45
CA LEU A 140 -2.12 -9.72 0.87
C LEU A 140 -2.78 -10.23 2.17
N SER A 141 -3.04 -9.34 3.12
CA SER A 141 -3.78 -9.66 4.35
C SER A 141 -5.22 -10.08 4.05
N GLY A 142 -5.88 -9.41 3.09
CA GLY A 142 -7.21 -9.80 2.59
C GLY A 142 -7.24 -11.20 1.96
N TYR A 143 -6.25 -11.52 1.11
CA TYR A 143 -6.10 -12.86 0.54
C TYR A 143 -5.88 -13.92 1.63
N ARG A 144 -5.00 -13.64 2.58
CA ARG A 144 -4.71 -14.53 3.72
C ARG A 144 -5.94 -14.81 4.57
N SER A 145 -6.73 -13.76 4.87
CA SER A 145 -7.98 -13.89 5.63
C SER A 145 -8.99 -14.76 4.89
N THR A 146 -9.19 -14.50 3.59
CA THR A 146 -10.10 -15.29 2.74
C THR A 146 -9.70 -16.76 2.70
N LEU A 147 -8.40 -17.05 2.52
CA LEU A 147 -7.86 -18.42 2.53
C LEU A 147 -8.08 -19.11 3.89
N SER A 148 -7.86 -18.40 5.00
CA SER A 148 -8.09 -18.95 6.34
C SER A 148 -9.56 -19.31 6.56
N THR A 149 -10.48 -18.43 6.16
CA THR A 149 -11.92 -18.69 6.24
C THR A 149 -12.33 -19.89 5.38
N LEU A 150 -11.90 -19.90 4.12
CA LEU A 150 -12.22 -20.99 3.19
C LEU A 150 -11.65 -22.34 3.67
N ASN A 151 -10.47 -22.33 4.30
CA ASN A 151 -9.89 -23.54 4.85
C ASN A 151 -10.67 -24.04 6.08
N LYS A 152 -11.10 -23.14 6.98
CA LYS A 152 -11.98 -23.50 8.11
C LYS A 152 -13.31 -24.09 7.64
N GLU A 153 -13.91 -23.50 6.62
CA GLU A 153 -15.14 -24.02 6.01
C GLU A 153 -14.92 -25.41 5.39
N ASN A 154 -13.82 -25.60 4.63
CA ASN A 154 -13.47 -26.90 4.08
C ASN A 154 -13.25 -27.98 5.15
N GLU A 155 -12.60 -27.64 6.27
CA GLU A 155 -12.44 -28.57 7.39
C GLU A 155 -13.79 -28.90 8.04
N ASN A 156 -14.69 -27.92 8.16
CA ASN A 156 -16.04 -28.14 8.68
C ASN A 156 -16.85 -29.06 7.75
N TYR A 157 -16.81 -28.83 6.43
CA TYR A 157 -17.48 -29.70 5.46
C TYR A 157 -16.93 -31.13 5.50
N LYS A 158 -15.60 -31.31 5.62
CA LYS A 158 -15.01 -32.64 5.79
C LYS A 158 -15.50 -33.35 7.05
N LYS A 159 -15.63 -32.63 8.17
CA LYS A 159 -16.20 -33.19 9.41
C LYS A 159 -17.65 -33.59 9.24
N GLN A 160 -18.47 -32.76 8.59
CA GLN A 160 -19.88 -33.07 8.33
C GLN A 160 -20.06 -34.28 7.42
N ILE A 161 -19.25 -34.40 6.36
CA ILE A 161 -19.25 -35.59 5.48
C ILE A 161 -18.91 -36.84 6.29
N ALA A 162 -17.85 -36.80 7.10
CA ALA A 162 -17.46 -37.92 7.94
C ALA A 162 -18.57 -38.30 8.94
N GLU A 163 -19.23 -37.32 9.56
CA GLU A 163 -20.35 -37.56 10.47
C GLU A 163 -21.56 -38.17 9.75
N GLN A 164 -21.90 -37.69 8.55
CA GLN A 164 -22.97 -38.26 7.74
C GLN A 164 -22.68 -39.70 7.30
N ASP A 165 -21.44 -40.00 6.90
CA ASP A 165 -21.01 -41.37 6.56
C ASP A 165 -21.14 -42.32 7.76
N THR A 166 -20.80 -41.85 8.97
CA THR A 166 -20.99 -42.67 10.19
C THR A 166 -22.46 -42.91 10.48
N LYS A 167 -23.33 -41.91 10.29
CA LYS A 167 -24.79 -42.05 10.45
C LYS A 167 -25.35 -43.04 9.41
N LEU A 168 -24.94 -42.94 8.15
CA LEU A 168 -25.35 -43.87 7.09
C LEU A 168 -24.94 -45.32 7.42
N LYS A 169 -23.68 -45.56 7.83
CA LYS A 169 -23.22 -46.90 8.23
C LYS A 169 -23.99 -47.46 9.42
N ASN A 170 -24.31 -46.64 10.41
CA ASN A 170 -25.09 -47.06 11.56
C ASN A 170 -26.53 -47.41 11.17
N LEU A 171 -27.12 -46.64 10.26
CA LEU A 171 -28.48 -46.86 9.76
C LEU A 171 -28.57 -48.12 8.88
N GLU A 172 -27.56 -48.39 8.04
CA GLU A 172 -27.45 -49.65 7.30
C GLU A 172 -27.32 -50.86 8.22
N ARG A 173 -26.50 -50.75 9.29
CA ARG A 173 -26.37 -51.81 10.31
C ARG A 173 -27.69 -52.07 11.03
N ALA A 174 -28.38 -51.00 11.43
CA ALA A 174 -29.70 -51.09 12.07
C ALA A 174 -30.73 -51.73 11.13
N LYS A 175 -30.76 -51.34 9.85
CA LYS A 175 -31.65 -51.94 8.83
C LYS A 175 -31.37 -53.43 8.63
N LYS A 176 -30.09 -53.84 8.63
CA LYS A 176 -29.69 -55.25 8.52
C LYS A 176 -30.11 -56.05 9.75
N GLN A 177 -29.96 -55.48 10.95
CA GLN A 177 -30.43 -56.09 12.20
C GLN A 177 -31.95 -56.21 12.24
N MET A 178 -32.70 -55.17 11.85
CA MET A 178 -34.16 -55.24 11.74
C MET A 178 -34.60 -56.29 10.73
N GLY A 179 -33.94 -56.40 9.57
CA GLY A 179 -34.20 -57.46 8.60
C GLY A 179 -34.01 -58.86 9.19
N ALA A 180 -32.91 -59.08 9.92
CA ALA A 180 -32.65 -60.35 10.60
C ALA A 180 -33.70 -60.67 11.68
N VAL A 181 -34.10 -59.68 12.49
CA VAL A 181 -35.13 -59.84 13.53
C VAL A 181 -36.49 -60.15 12.91
N VAL A 182 -36.88 -59.45 11.83
CA VAL A 182 -38.14 -59.72 11.12
C VAL A 182 -38.12 -61.12 10.49
N SER A 183 -37.01 -61.56 9.89
CA SER A 183 -36.88 -62.93 9.39
C SER A 183 -37.03 -63.98 10.50
N LEU A 184 -36.46 -63.71 11.67
CA LEU A 184 -36.56 -64.58 12.85
C LEU A 184 -38.00 -64.65 13.37
N LEU A 185 -38.71 -63.52 13.41
CA LEU A 185 -40.12 -63.46 13.75
C LEU A 185 -41.01 -64.21 12.76
N VAL A 186 -40.74 -64.13 11.45
CA VAL A 186 -41.49 -64.90 10.43
C VAL A 186 -41.27 -66.40 10.58
N ILE A 187 -40.04 -66.85 10.84
CA ILE A 187 -39.73 -68.26 11.13
C ILE A 187 -40.46 -68.72 12.40
N MET A 188 -40.44 -67.88 13.43
CA MET A 188 -41.14 -68.16 14.68
C MET A 188 -42.66 -68.20 14.47
N PHE A 189 -43.22 -67.34 13.63
CA PHE A 189 -44.65 -67.31 13.30
C PHE A 189 -45.08 -68.54 12.49
N ILE A 190 -44.28 -68.98 11.52
CA ILE A 190 -44.52 -70.22 10.76
C ILE A 190 -44.40 -71.44 11.68
N GLY A 191 -43.38 -71.46 12.55
CA GLY A 191 -43.25 -72.46 13.61
C GLY A 191 -44.43 -72.46 14.57
N SER A 192 -44.97 -71.28 14.85
CA SER A 192 -46.15 -71.10 15.71
C SER A 192 -47.42 -71.58 15.01
N ILE A 193 -47.60 -71.38 13.70
CA ILE A 193 -48.74 -71.92 12.93
C ILE A 193 -48.70 -73.46 12.87
N VAL A 194 -47.51 -74.05 12.68
CA VAL A 194 -47.32 -75.51 12.73
C VAL A 194 -47.61 -76.06 14.14
N PHE A 195 -47.24 -75.30 15.17
CA PHE A 195 -47.51 -75.61 16.58
C PHE A 195 -48.99 -75.39 16.96
N PHE A 196 -49.66 -74.37 16.41
CA PHE A 196 -51.07 -74.06 16.63
C PHE A 196 -52.02 -75.08 15.98
N ASN A 197 -51.65 -75.69 14.86
CA ASN A 197 -52.38 -76.86 14.34
C ASN A 197 -52.24 -78.11 15.23
N THR A 198 -51.32 -78.10 16.19
CA THR A 198 -51.11 -79.19 17.16
C THR A 198 -51.70 -78.87 18.54
N ILE A 199 -52.07 -77.61 18.81
CA ILE A 199 -52.63 -77.16 20.09
C ILE A 199 -53.91 -76.39 19.82
N GLU A 200 -54.93 -77.11 19.39
CA GLU A 200 -56.33 -76.76 19.62
C GLU A 200 -56.75 -77.31 21.00
N GLU A 201 -55.97 -76.98 22.04
CA GLU A 201 -56.40 -77.12 23.43
C GLU A 201 -55.79 -76.01 24.30
N LYS A 202 -56.69 -75.13 24.77
CA LYS A 202 -56.61 -74.21 25.92
C LYS A 202 -55.89 -72.86 25.78
N ASN A 203 -56.72 -71.85 26.05
CA ASN A 203 -56.46 -70.43 26.35
C ASN A 203 -55.40 -70.19 27.44
N ALA A 204 -54.62 -69.12 27.26
CA ALA A 204 -54.69 -67.86 28.03
C ALA A 204 -53.38 -67.07 27.90
N ASN A 205 -53.43 -65.76 27.60
CA ASN A 205 -52.48 -64.77 28.17
C ASN A 205 -52.86 -63.33 27.77
N LEU A 206 -53.48 -62.63 28.71
CA LEU A 206 -53.84 -61.20 28.63
C LEU A 206 -52.81 -60.29 29.33
N MET A 207 -51.95 -60.83 30.21
CA MET A 207 -51.02 -60.07 31.07
C MET A 207 -49.82 -59.47 30.31
N ASP A 208 -49.28 -60.16 29.30
CA ASP A 208 -48.13 -59.69 28.49
C ASP A 208 -48.49 -58.49 27.59
N ARG A 209 -49.77 -58.39 27.18
CA ARG A 209 -50.26 -57.28 26.35
C ARG A 209 -50.41 -56.00 27.17
N GLU A 210 -50.76 -56.08 28.45
CA GLU A 210 -50.86 -54.90 29.32
C GLU A 210 -49.49 -54.27 29.59
N GLN A 211 -48.46 -55.08 29.84
CA GLN A 211 -47.09 -54.57 30.02
C GLN A 211 -46.56 -53.90 28.74
N THR A 212 -46.80 -54.51 27.57
CA THR A 212 -46.41 -53.93 26.27
C THR A 212 -47.14 -52.61 25.99
N ILE A 213 -48.41 -52.50 26.37
CA ILE A 213 -49.21 -51.26 26.23
C ILE A 213 -48.68 -50.15 27.17
N GLU A 214 -48.23 -50.51 28.36
CA GLU A 214 -47.65 -49.56 29.32
C GLU A 214 -46.30 -49.01 28.83
N GLU A 215 -45.43 -49.88 28.30
CA GLU A 215 -44.16 -49.50 27.69
C GLU A 215 -44.38 -48.59 26.46
N GLN A 216 -45.35 -48.91 25.60
CA GLN A 216 -45.72 -48.06 24.46
C GLN A 216 -46.28 -46.70 24.88
N LYS A 217 -47.04 -46.63 26.00
CA LYS A 217 -47.50 -45.36 26.56
C LYS A 217 -46.34 -44.52 27.07
N ALA A 218 -45.37 -45.13 27.73
CA ALA A 218 -44.17 -44.44 28.20
C ALA A 218 -43.36 -43.88 27.02
N GLU A 219 -43.17 -44.67 25.97
CA GLU A 219 -42.47 -44.23 24.75
C GLU A 219 -43.20 -43.08 24.04
N ASN A 220 -44.53 -43.16 23.90
CA ASN A 220 -45.34 -42.08 23.33
C ASN A 220 -45.26 -40.78 24.15
N SER A 221 -45.19 -40.88 25.48
CA SER A 221 -45.02 -39.70 26.35
C SER A 221 -43.65 -39.05 26.18
N SER A 222 -42.60 -39.86 25.94
CA SER A 222 -41.24 -39.39 25.63
C SER A 222 -41.18 -38.69 24.26
N LEU A 223 -41.81 -39.29 23.25
CA LEU A 223 -41.96 -38.70 21.91
C LEU A 223 -42.70 -37.35 21.95
N ALA A 224 -43.76 -37.24 22.76
CA ALA A 224 -44.48 -35.98 22.93
C ALA A 224 -43.61 -34.85 23.52
N ARG A 225 -42.69 -35.18 24.43
CA ARG A 225 -41.73 -34.20 24.98
C ARG A 225 -40.73 -33.74 23.92
N LYS A 226 -40.15 -34.68 23.18
CA LYS A 226 -39.22 -34.38 22.07
C LYS A 226 -39.88 -33.51 21.00
N ASN A 227 -41.13 -33.79 20.65
CA ASN A 227 -41.87 -32.96 19.68
C ASN A 227 -42.09 -31.52 20.15
N LYS A 228 -42.30 -31.30 21.46
CA LYS A 228 -42.40 -29.94 22.02
C LYS A 228 -41.07 -29.20 21.95
N GLU A 229 -39.96 -29.88 22.21
CA GLU A 229 -38.61 -29.33 22.14
C GLU A 229 -38.25 -28.94 20.70
N ILE A 230 -38.51 -29.82 19.73
CA ILE A 230 -38.34 -29.53 18.29
C ILE A 230 -39.16 -28.32 17.86
N GLN A 231 -40.39 -28.17 18.36
CA GLN A 231 -41.21 -26.99 18.04
C GLN A 231 -40.60 -25.70 18.59
N LYS A 232 -40.04 -25.75 19.80
CA LYS A 232 -39.36 -24.60 20.40
C LYS A 232 -38.11 -24.22 19.58
N GLU A 233 -37.27 -25.20 19.23
CA GLU A 233 -36.10 -24.96 18.38
C GLU A 233 -36.49 -24.38 17.02
N LYS A 234 -37.59 -24.85 16.43
CA LYS A 234 -38.13 -24.31 15.18
C LYS A 234 -38.53 -22.84 15.30
N THR A 235 -39.19 -22.45 16.39
CA THR A 235 -39.54 -21.04 16.63
C THR A 235 -38.31 -20.17 16.85
N ASP A 236 -37.31 -20.69 17.57
CA ASP A 236 -36.05 -19.97 17.83
C ASP A 236 -35.29 -19.76 16.50
N LEU A 237 -35.20 -20.79 15.66
CA LEU A 237 -34.62 -20.69 14.31
C LEU A 237 -35.33 -19.68 13.42
N GLN A 238 -36.67 -19.63 13.46
CA GLN A 238 -37.43 -18.63 12.71
C GLN A 238 -37.15 -17.21 13.19
N SER A 239 -36.97 -17.00 14.49
CA SER A 239 -36.60 -15.70 15.04
C SER A 239 -35.20 -15.27 14.61
N LEU A 240 -34.24 -16.20 14.64
CA LEU A 240 -32.86 -15.95 14.23
C LEU A 240 -32.76 -15.64 12.73
N ASN A 241 -33.55 -16.33 11.90
CA ASN A 241 -33.57 -16.08 10.46
C ASN A 241 -34.09 -14.67 10.13
N ARG A 242 -35.11 -14.19 10.85
CA ARG A 242 -35.60 -12.81 10.72
C ARG A 242 -34.54 -11.79 11.14
N ASP A 243 -33.82 -12.03 12.24
CA ASP A 243 -32.74 -11.14 12.68
C ASP A 243 -31.62 -11.06 11.62
N LEU A 244 -31.24 -12.21 11.03
CA LEU A 244 -30.28 -12.26 9.92
C LEU A 244 -30.75 -11.49 8.69
N GLU A 245 -32.01 -11.65 8.29
CA GLU A 245 -32.61 -10.88 7.19
C GLU A 245 -32.53 -9.37 7.45
N THR A 246 -32.87 -8.92 8.66
CA THR A 246 -32.79 -7.48 9.00
C THR A 246 -31.36 -6.94 8.98
N LYS A 247 -30.38 -7.72 9.46
CA LYS A 247 -28.97 -7.36 9.41
C LYS A 247 -28.46 -7.30 7.97
N GLN A 248 -28.89 -8.23 7.12
CA GLN A 248 -28.53 -8.23 5.70
C GLN A 248 -29.05 -6.99 4.99
N GLU A 249 -30.29 -6.58 5.27
CA GLU A 249 -30.84 -5.34 4.72
C GLU A 249 -30.08 -4.09 5.19
N ALA A 250 -29.68 -4.04 6.46
CA ALA A 250 -28.88 -2.94 7.00
C ALA A 250 -27.51 -2.83 6.31
N ILE A 251 -26.81 -3.96 6.14
CA ILE A 251 -25.52 -4.03 5.43
C ILE A 251 -25.68 -3.58 3.98
N ASN A 252 -26.74 -4.03 3.29
CA ASN A 252 -27.00 -3.64 1.90
C ASN A 252 -27.22 -2.12 1.76
N LYS A 253 -27.92 -1.50 2.71
CA LYS A 253 -28.11 -0.03 2.74
C LYS A 253 -26.80 0.70 3.00
N GLU A 254 -25.98 0.22 3.91
CA GLU A 254 -24.68 0.80 4.22
C GLU A 254 -23.72 0.73 3.02
N TYR A 255 -23.72 -0.41 2.31
CA TYR A 255 -22.96 -0.59 1.07
C TYR A 255 -23.39 0.39 -0.03
N ALA A 256 -24.70 0.59 -0.21
CA ALA A 256 -25.22 1.55 -1.17
C ALA A 256 -24.78 2.99 -0.84
N ASN A 257 -24.83 3.37 0.43
CA ASN A 257 -24.37 4.68 0.90
C ASN A 257 -22.87 4.87 0.68
N LEU A 258 -22.07 3.86 1.00
CA LEU A 258 -20.62 3.89 0.80
C LEU A 258 -20.27 4.05 -0.69
N ASN A 259 -20.98 3.34 -1.58
CA ASN A 259 -20.75 3.44 -3.02
C ASN A 259 -21.10 4.83 -3.57
N MET A 260 -22.18 5.45 -3.07
CA MET A 260 -22.51 6.84 -3.42
C MET A 260 -21.44 7.83 -2.96
N ALA A 261 -20.92 7.68 -1.74
CA ALA A 261 -19.84 8.50 -1.22
C ALA A 261 -18.54 8.34 -2.03
N TYR A 262 -18.21 7.11 -2.40
CA TYR A 262 -17.06 6.80 -3.25
C TYR A 262 -17.15 7.50 -4.62
N GLU A 263 -18.28 7.41 -5.30
CA GLU A 263 -18.47 8.06 -6.60
C GLU A 263 -18.47 9.59 -6.50
N ALA A 264 -18.95 10.17 -5.39
CA ALA A 264 -18.84 11.60 -5.12
C ALA A 264 -17.36 12.03 -4.96
N LEU A 265 -16.60 11.30 -4.14
CA LEU A 265 -15.18 11.58 -3.89
C LEU A 265 -14.33 11.42 -5.16
N LYS A 266 -14.67 10.45 -6.01
CA LYS A 266 -14.02 10.25 -7.31
C LYS A 266 -14.23 11.43 -8.24
N LYS A 267 -15.45 11.98 -8.31
CA LYS A 267 -15.75 13.20 -9.10
C LYS A 267 -14.98 14.41 -8.57
N GLU A 268 -14.89 14.55 -7.26
CA GLU A 268 -14.13 15.65 -6.62
C GLU A 268 -12.63 15.56 -6.92
N ASN A 269 -12.04 14.37 -6.88
CA ASN A 269 -10.64 14.18 -7.26
C ASN A 269 -10.36 14.55 -8.73
N VAL A 270 -11.28 14.23 -9.65
CA VAL A 270 -11.15 14.65 -11.05
C VAL A 270 -11.18 16.17 -11.18
N LYS A 271 -12.03 16.86 -10.40
CA LYS A 271 -12.10 18.32 -10.37
C LYS A 271 -10.78 18.93 -9.86
N LEU A 272 -10.29 18.46 -8.71
CA LEU A 272 -9.03 18.93 -8.12
C LEU A 272 -7.83 18.69 -9.05
N THR A 273 -7.81 17.57 -9.76
CA THR A 273 -6.77 17.27 -10.74
C THR A 273 -6.76 18.31 -11.87
N LYS A 274 -7.94 18.66 -12.40
CA LYS A 274 -8.06 19.70 -13.43
C LYS A 274 -7.57 21.06 -12.91
N GLU A 275 -8.02 21.48 -11.72
CA GLU A 275 -7.57 22.73 -11.10
C GLU A 275 -6.04 22.78 -10.93
N ASN A 276 -5.43 21.69 -10.46
CA ASN A 276 -3.97 21.60 -10.33
C ASN A 276 -3.25 21.68 -11.68
N THR A 277 -3.79 21.07 -12.74
CA THR A 277 -3.20 21.21 -14.09
C THR A 277 -3.25 22.65 -14.60
N THR A 278 -4.36 23.36 -14.36
CA THR A 278 -4.50 24.77 -14.73
C THR A 278 -3.53 25.65 -13.94
N LEU A 279 -3.43 25.46 -12.61
CA LEU A 279 -2.47 26.18 -11.77
C LEU A 279 -1.02 25.96 -12.22
N SER A 280 -0.66 24.73 -12.56
CA SER A 280 0.66 24.38 -13.08
C SER A 280 0.98 25.10 -14.39
N GLN A 281 0.02 25.17 -15.31
CA GLN A 281 0.17 25.90 -16.58
C GLN A 281 0.32 27.40 -16.35
N THR A 282 -0.50 28.00 -15.48
CA THR A 282 -0.41 29.41 -15.12
C THR A 282 0.96 29.75 -14.51
N ASN A 283 1.47 28.90 -13.61
CA ASN A 283 2.79 29.09 -13.02
C ASN A 283 3.92 29.05 -14.06
N LYS A 284 3.83 28.15 -15.06
CA LYS A 284 4.80 28.12 -16.18
C LYS A 284 4.74 29.40 -17.03
N SER A 285 3.54 29.95 -17.24
CA SER A 285 3.35 31.22 -17.94
C SER A 285 4.04 32.36 -17.17
N TYR A 286 3.78 32.49 -15.87
CA TYR A 286 4.43 33.51 -15.04
C TYR A 286 5.95 33.35 -14.98
N ALA A 287 6.48 32.13 -14.89
CA ALA A 287 7.92 31.91 -14.92
C ALA A 287 8.56 32.38 -16.25
N SER A 288 7.85 32.19 -17.36
CA SER A 288 8.29 32.65 -18.69
C SER A 288 8.28 34.18 -18.79
N GLU A 289 7.24 34.82 -18.25
CA GLU A 289 7.13 36.28 -18.19
C GLU A 289 8.23 36.90 -17.32
N ILE A 290 8.48 36.34 -16.13
CA ILE A 290 9.57 36.76 -15.24
C ILE A 290 10.91 36.67 -15.95
N SER A 291 11.17 35.59 -16.70
CA SER A 291 12.41 35.42 -17.47
C SER A 291 12.57 36.49 -18.54
N SER A 292 11.49 36.81 -19.26
CA SER A 292 11.45 37.89 -20.26
C SER A 292 11.73 39.25 -19.62
N LEU A 293 11.07 39.57 -18.51
CA LEU A 293 11.29 40.83 -17.79
C LEU A 293 12.72 40.95 -17.27
N LYS A 294 13.29 39.88 -16.72
CA LYS A 294 14.69 39.85 -16.28
C LYS A 294 15.65 40.17 -17.41
N SER A 295 15.44 39.59 -18.61
CA SER A 295 16.24 39.90 -19.79
C SER A 295 16.17 41.37 -20.21
N LYS A 296 14.98 41.99 -20.13
CA LYS A 296 14.76 43.41 -20.41
C LYS A 296 15.50 44.29 -19.41
N ILE A 297 15.42 43.98 -18.12
CA ILE A 297 16.14 44.70 -17.05
C ILE A 297 17.64 44.68 -17.33
N THR A 298 18.23 43.52 -17.59
CA THR A 298 19.68 43.41 -17.90
C THR A 298 20.09 44.17 -19.17
N SER A 299 19.20 44.31 -20.14
CA SER A 299 19.44 45.14 -21.34
C SER A 299 19.43 46.64 -20.99
N LEU A 300 18.46 47.08 -20.18
CA LEU A 300 18.36 48.47 -19.73
C LEU A 300 19.54 48.86 -18.83
N GLU A 301 19.96 47.99 -17.91
CA GLU A 301 21.14 48.22 -17.06
C GLU A 301 22.41 48.44 -17.90
N ARG A 302 22.60 47.67 -18.96
CA ARG A 302 23.71 47.86 -19.91
C ARG A 302 23.63 49.20 -20.63
N LYS A 303 22.44 49.61 -21.09
CA LYS A 303 22.24 50.90 -21.74
C LYS A 303 22.53 52.07 -20.78
N LEU A 304 22.07 51.96 -19.54
CA LEU A 304 22.33 52.95 -18.49
C LEU A 304 23.84 53.12 -18.26
N LYS A 305 24.56 52.01 -18.04
CA LYS A 305 26.01 52.03 -17.85
C LYS A 305 26.76 52.67 -19.02
N ASN A 306 26.33 52.39 -20.26
CA ASN A 306 26.92 53.00 -21.44
C ASN A 306 26.67 54.53 -21.51
N ALA A 307 25.47 54.97 -21.12
CA ALA A 307 25.14 56.39 -21.04
C ALA A 307 25.96 57.10 -19.95
N GLU A 308 26.11 56.48 -18.78
CA GLU A 308 26.96 56.97 -17.68
C GLU A 308 28.41 57.14 -18.14
N ASN A 309 28.99 56.12 -18.78
CA ASN A 309 30.34 56.21 -19.33
C ASN A 309 30.48 57.36 -20.35
N THR A 310 29.48 57.54 -21.22
CA THR A 310 29.47 58.63 -22.20
C THR A 310 29.45 60.00 -21.52
N ILE A 311 28.66 60.17 -20.45
CA ILE A 311 28.60 61.39 -19.66
C ILE A 311 29.96 61.67 -19.00
N VAL A 312 30.60 60.66 -18.41
CA VAL A 312 31.93 60.79 -17.79
C VAL A 312 32.97 61.25 -18.81
N THR A 313 33.00 60.66 -20.00
CA THR A 313 33.90 61.08 -21.09
C THR A 313 33.64 62.53 -21.49
N LYS A 314 32.38 62.89 -21.77
CA LYS A 314 32.03 64.28 -22.13
C LYS A 314 32.38 65.29 -21.05
N ASN A 315 32.21 64.93 -19.77
CA ASN A 315 32.60 65.79 -18.66
C ASN A 315 34.13 65.96 -18.62
N THR A 316 34.90 64.90 -18.88
CA THR A 316 36.37 64.97 -18.97
C THR A 316 36.82 65.88 -20.13
N ASP A 317 36.17 65.77 -21.29
CA ASP A 317 36.42 66.63 -22.44
C ASP A 317 36.11 68.10 -22.11
N TYR A 318 34.97 68.35 -21.45
CA TYR A 318 34.57 69.68 -20.99
C TYR A 318 35.61 70.29 -20.04
N GLN A 319 36.05 69.54 -19.02
CA GLN A 319 37.09 70.00 -18.09
C GLN A 319 38.42 70.32 -18.81
N THR A 320 38.78 69.53 -19.81
CA THR A 320 39.97 69.76 -20.65
C THR A 320 39.83 71.06 -21.45
N LEU A 321 38.64 71.31 -22.02
CA LEU A 321 38.35 72.54 -22.76
C LEU A 321 38.41 73.78 -21.85
N VAL A 322 37.85 73.69 -20.64
CA VAL A 322 37.91 74.77 -19.64
C VAL A 322 39.36 75.11 -19.29
N LYS A 323 40.22 74.11 -19.09
CA LYS A 323 41.66 74.34 -18.85
C LYS A 323 42.33 75.07 -20.01
N LYS A 324 42.09 74.64 -21.26
CA LYS A 324 42.62 75.30 -22.46
C LYS A 324 42.14 76.74 -22.58
N TYR A 325 40.85 76.99 -22.34
CA TYR A 325 40.28 78.33 -22.33
C TYR A 325 40.99 79.24 -21.31
N ASN A 326 41.16 78.78 -20.07
CA ASN A 326 41.86 79.52 -19.02
C ASN A 326 43.32 79.82 -19.40
N GLU A 327 44.00 78.87 -20.04
CA GLU A 327 45.37 79.07 -20.53
C GLU A 327 45.45 80.16 -21.61
N VAL A 328 44.50 80.16 -22.55
CA VAL A 328 44.39 81.19 -23.59
C VAL A 328 44.10 82.56 -22.98
N CYS A 329 43.16 82.67 -22.03
CA CYS A 329 42.88 83.92 -21.32
C CYS A 329 44.12 84.45 -20.58
N SER A 330 44.87 83.56 -19.92
CA SER A 330 46.13 83.94 -19.27
C SER A 330 47.16 84.49 -20.27
N LYS A 331 47.36 83.80 -21.41
CA LYS A 331 48.24 84.25 -22.50
C LYS A 331 47.80 85.61 -23.06
N LEU A 332 46.50 85.83 -23.29
CA LEU A 332 45.95 87.11 -23.72
C LEU A 332 46.26 88.22 -22.70
N SER A 333 46.05 87.98 -21.40
CA SER A 333 46.37 88.97 -20.35
C SER A 333 47.85 89.39 -20.34
N ILE A 334 48.76 88.46 -20.69
CA ILE A 334 50.20 88.75 -20.79
C ILE A 334 50.47 89.61 -22.03
N ILE A 335 49.85 89.28 -23.17
CA ILE A 335 49.96 90.06 -24.41
C ILE A 335 49.42 91.48 -24.20
N GLU A 336 48.25 91.62 -23.59
CA GLU A 336 47.65 92.91 -23.25
C GLU A 336 48.58 93.75 -22.36
N ARG A 337 49.11 93.16 -21.28
CA ARG A 337 50.10 93.84 -20.42
C ARG A 337 51.33 94.31 -21.19
N LYS A 338 51.89 93.46 -22.07
CA LYS A 338 53.03 93.82 -22.92
C LYS A 338 52.70 94.95 -23.91
N TYR A 339 51.51 94.93 -24.49
CA TYR A 339 51.02 95.96 -25.41
C TYR A 339 50.86 97.32 -24.72
N TYR A 340 50.26 97.36 -23.53
CA TYR A 340 50.12 98.61 -22.77
C TYR A 340 51.48 99.16 -22.27
N ALA A 341 52.40 98.30 -21.81
CA ALA A 341 53.73 98.72 -21.39
C ALA A 341 54.56 99.35 -22.53
N THR A 342 54.47 98.79 -23.75
CA THR A 342 55.14 99.37 -24.94
C THR A 342 54.49 100.67 -25.42
N LYS A 343 53.19 100.86 -25.16
CA LYS A 343 52.48 102.12 -25.44
C LYS A 343 52.84 103.23 -24.46
N GLU A 344 53.08 102.92 -23.18
CA GLU A 344 53.53 103.90 -22.18
C GLU A 344 55.02 104.25 -22.32
N GLY A 345 55.90 103.29 -22.61
CA GLY A 345 57.32 103.55 -22.85
C GLY A 345 57.59 104.48 -24.05
N ARG A 346 56.68 104.51 -25.05
CA ARG A 346 56.74 105.48 -26.16
C ARG A 346 56.30 106.89 -25.78
N LYS A 347 55.61 107.09 -24.66
CA LYS A 347 55.28 108.43 -24.15
C LYS A 347 56.41 109.04 -23.32
N GLU A 348 57.28 108.23 -22.71
CA GLU A 348 58.40 108.72 -21.89
C GLU A 348 59.70 108.99 -22.68
N SER A 349 59.91 108.34 -23.84
CA SER A 349 61.09 108.61 -24.68
C SER A 349 60.95 109.81 -25.63
N GLY A 350 59.87 110.59 -25.49
CA GLY A 350 59.53 111.73 -26.36
C GLY A 350 59.53 113.06 -25.62
N ARG A 351 60.44 113.25 -24.66
CA ARG A 351 60.58 114.47 -23.87
C ARG A 351 61.98 115.04 -23.95
#